data_AF-A0A7D8YQB8-F1
#
_entry.id   AF-A0A7D8YQB8-F1
#
_cell.length_a   1.000
_cell.length_b   1.000
_cell.length_c   1.000
_cell.angle_alpha   90.00
_cell.angle_beta   90.00
_cell.angle_gamma   90.00
#
_symmetry.space_group_name_H-M   'P 1'
#
loop_
_entity.id
_entity.type
_entity.pdbx_description
1 polymer ?
#
loop_
_entity_poly.entity_id
_entity_poly.type
_entity_poly.pdbx_seq_one_letter_code
_entity_poly.pdbx_strand_id
1 'polypeptide(L)'
;MPEPRPASNVSVPHRRTRSDHASETAEDYVEAIAEIINQRSKCRVVDLASRFAVSHVTVSRILSRLVSLGLVETEPYQPVRLTRQGLALASQSQKRHQTVYEFLIALGVSAKTAAIDTEGIEHHVSPETLKRFQDFTRRTRDA
;
A
#
# COMPACT_ATOMS: atom_id res chain seq x y z
N MET A 1 -27.24 32.30 32.49
CA MET A 1 -26.18 31.94 31.54
C MET A 1 -26.16 30.43 31.42
N PRO A 2 -26.39 29.83 30.24
CA PRO A 2 -26.30 28.38 30.10
C PRO A 2 -24.83 27.94 30.11
N GLU A 3 -24.53 26.82 30.78
CA GLU A 3 -23.19 26.24 30.88
C GLU A 3 -22.68 25.74 29.51
N PRO A 4 -21.35 25.75 29.28
CA PRO A 4 -20.75 25.22 28.06
C PRO A 4 -20.91 23.70 28.01
N ARG A 5 -21.47 23.18 26.91
CA ARG A 5 -21.59 21.74 26.65
C ARG A 5 -20.19 21.10 26.57
N PRO A 6 -19.95 19.94 27.21
CA PRO A 6 -18.66 19.27 27.15
C PRO A 6 -18.37 18.78 25.72
N ALA A 7 -17.13 18.98 25.27
CA ALA A 7 -16.65 18.54 23.96
C ALA A 7 -16.80 17.02 23.83
N SER A 8 -17.56 16.58 22.82
CA SER A 8 -17.88 15.18 22.60
C SER A 8 -16.69 14.40 22.04
N ASN A 9 -16.39 13.25 22.67
CA ASN A 9 -15.27 12.35 22.37
C ASN A 9 -15.48 11.48 21.11
N VAL A 10 -16.20 11.99 20.10
CA VAL A 10 -16.65 11.25 18.90
C VAL A 10 -15.58 11.22 17.80
N SER A 11 -14.45 11.91 17.97
CA SER A 11 -13.46 12.15 16.91
C SER A 11 -12.35 11.10 16.78
N VAL A 12 -12.13 10.25 17.77
CA VAL A 12 -10.96 9.35 17.81
C VAL A 12 -11.07 8.15 16.84
N PRO A 13 -12.20 7.43 16.73
CA PRO A 13 -12.31 6.28 15.82
C PRO A 13 -12.21 6.69 14.35
N HIS A 14 -12.91 7.76 13.97
CA HIS A 14 -12.90 8.27 12.59
C HIS A 14 -11.51 8.76 12.14
N ARG A 15 -10.66 9.21 13.07
CA ARG A 15 -9.30 9.67 12.77
C ARG A 15 -8.35 8.51 12.44
N ARG A 16 -8.49 7.36 13.14
CA ARG A 16 -7.67 6.17 12.91
C ARG A 16 -7.95 5.56 11.54
N THR A 17 -9.21 5.25 11.24
CA THR A 17 -9.62 4.68 9.94
C THR A 17 -9.14 5.54 8.76
N ARG A 18 -9.22 6.88 8.88
CA ARG A 18 -8.74 7.79 7.82
C ARG A 18 -7.22 7.79 7.65
N SER A 19 -6.47 7.58 8.74
CA SER A 19 -5.02 7.45 8.70
C SER A 19 -4.61 6.14 8.04
N ASP A 20 -5.28 5.05 8.39
CA ASP A 20 -4.98 3.71 7.90
C ASP A 20 -5.21 3.63 6.39
N HIS A 21 -6.37 4.08 5.90
CA HIS A 21 -6.63 4.15 4.45
C HIS A 21 -5.65 5.05 3.69
N ALA A 22 -5.16 6.11 4.33
CA ALA A 22 -4.17 6.97 3.69
C ALA A 22 -2.79 6.30 3.60
N SER A 23 -2.46 5.41 4.55
CA SER A 23 -1.23 4.61 4.53
C SER A 23 -1.33 3.54 3.46
N GLU A 24 -2.44 2.81 3.41
CA GLU A 24 -2.76 1.81 2.38
C GLU A 24 -2.64 2.41 0.97
N THR A 25 -3.34 3.53 0.70
CA THR A 25 -3.24 4.22 -0.59
C THR A 25 -1.81 4.65 -0.92
N ALA A 26 -1.00 5.02 0.08
CA ALA A 26 0.38 5.41 -0.16
C ALA A 26 1.25 4.21 -0.54
N GLU A 27 1.09 3.09 0.16
CA GLU A 27 1.75 1.82 -0.11
C GLU A 27 1.42 1.31 -1.51
N ASP A 28 0.14 1.27 -1.88
CA ASP A 28 -0.33 0.84 -3.21
C ASP A 28 0.33 1.64 -4.33
N TYR A 29 0.36 2.97 -4.18
CA TYR A 29 0.88 3.85 -5.21
C TYR A 29 2.39 3.72 -5.35
N VAL A 30 3.15 3.65 -4.24
CA VAL A 30 4.61 3.49 -4.37
C VAL A 30 4.99 2.13 -4.93
N GLU A 31 4.23 1.09 -4.61
CA GLU A 31 4.39 -0.25 -5.17
C GLU A 31 4.09 -0.28 -6.67
N ALA A 32 2.95 0.27 -7.09
CA ALA A 32 2.61 0.37 -8.51
C ALA A 32 3.63 1.21 -9.29
N ILE A 33 4.14 2.31 -8.72
CA ILE A 33 5.18 3.11 -9.36
C ILE A 33 6.47 2.28 -9.51
N ALA A 34 6.91 1.56 -8.48
CA ALA A 34 8.10 0.71 -8.54
C ALA A 34 7.94 -0.38 -9.61
N GLU A 35 6.79 -1.05 -9.63
CA GLU A 35 6.47 -2.11 -10.59
C GLU A 35 6.50 -1.58 -12.04
N ILE A 36 5.82 -0.47 -12.30
CA ILE A 36 5.77 0.14 -13.64
C ILE A 36 7.16 0.58 -14.09
N ILE A 37 7.97 1.17 -13.20
CA ILE A 37 9.35 1.57 -13.52
C ILE A 37 10.20 0.34 -13.87
N ASN A 38 10.07 -0.75 -13.11
CA ASN A 38 10.81 -1.99 -13.39
C ASN A 38 10.41 -2.60 -14.75
N GLN A 39 9.14 -2.50 -15.13
CA GLN A 39 8.62 -3.06 -16.38
C GLN A 39 8.88 -2.16 -17.61
N ARG A 40 8.79 -0.83 -17.45
CA ARG A 40 8.71 0.15 -18.57
C ARG A 40 9.73 1.28 -18.46
N SER A 41 10.68 1.21 -17.53
CA SER A 41 11.68 2.24 -17.19
C SER A 41 11.14 3.58 -16.66
N LYS A 42 9.87 3.93 -16.91
CA LYS A 42 9.25 5.20 -16.52
C LYS A 42 7.79 4.97 -16.15
N CYS A 43 7.32 5.67 -15.12
CA CYS A 43 5.92 5.70 -14.72
C CYS A 43 5.32 7.09 -14.97
N ARG A 44 4.13 7.19 -15.57
CA ARG A 44 3.40 8.44 -15.79
C ARG A 44 2.03 8.39 -15.12
N VAL A 45 1.40 9.56 -14.96
CA VAL A 45 0.04 9.70 -14.42
C VAL A 45 -0.97 8.83 -15.15
N VAL A 46 -0.85 8.71 -16.48
CA VAL A 46 -1.70 7.83 -17.31
C VAL A 46 -1.55 6.36 -16.93
N ASP A 47 -0.34 5.88 -16.66
CA ASP A 47 -0.11 4.49 -16.30
C ASP A 47 -0.80 4.17 -14.96
N LEU A 48 -0.70 5.08 -13.98
CA LEU A 48 -1.36 4.95 -12.68
C LEU A 48 -2.88 5.04 -12.79
N ALA A 49 -3.40 5.97 -13.61
CA ALA A 49 -4.83 6.13 -13.83
C ALA A 49 -5.44 4.83 -14.42
N SER A 50 -4.74 4.22 -15.39
CA SER A 50 -5.12 2.93 -15.94
C SER A 50 -4.99 1.79 -14.93
N ARG A 51 -3.88 1.72 -14.17
CA ARG A 51 -3.62 0.64 -13.18
C ARG A 51 -4.66 0.59 -12.06
N PHE A 52 -5.07 1.76 -11.58
CA PHE A 52 -6.04 1.89 -10.48
C PHE A 52 -7.48 2.11 -10.94
N ALA A 53 -7.72 2.18 -12.27
CA ALA A 53 -9.04 2.48 -12.85
C ALA A 53 -9.67 3.77 -12.26
N VAL A 54 -8.87 4.82 -12.06
CA VAL A 54 -9.32 6.11 -11.51
C VAL A 54 -9.02 7.26 -12.47
N SER A 55 -9.63 8.42 -12.24
CA SER A 55 -9.38 9.62 -13.05
C SER A 55 -7.95 10.16 -12.87
N HIS A 56 -7.43 10.84 -13.89
CA HIS A 56 -6.17 11.60 -13.80
C HIS A 56 -6.17 12.61 -12.65
N VAL A 57 -7.30 13.24 -12.35
CA VAL A 57 -7.44 14.20 -11.26
C VAL A 57 -7.24 13.51 -9.90
N THR A 58 -7.76 12.30 -9.75
CA THR A 58 -7.57 11.47 -8.55
C THR A 58 -6.09 11.13 -8.36
N VAL A 59 -5.44 10.64 -9.42
CA VAL A 59 -4.00 10.31 -9.39
C VAL A 59 -3.17 11.54 -9.04
N SER A 60 -3.40 12.68 -9.69
CA SER A 60 -2.66 13.92 -9.40
C SER A 60 -2.81 14.35 -7.94
N ARG A 61 -4.02 14.23 -7.35
CA ARG A 61 -4.23 14.54 -5.93
C ARG A 61 -3.45 13.61 -5.00
N ILE A 62 -3.42 12.32 -5.31
CA ILE A 62 -2.66 11.33 -4.54
C ILE A 62 -1.17 11.59 -4.66
N LEU A 63 -0.67 11.80 -5.89
CA LEU A 63 0.74 12.15 -6.12
C LEU A 63 1.16 13.41 -5.37
N SER A 64 0.35 14.48 -5.36
CA SER A 64 0.65 15.68 -4.56
C SER A 64 0.78 15.37 -3.07
N ARG A 65 -0.04 14.44 -2.55
CA ARG A 65 0.09 13.98 -1.17
C ARG A 65 1.37 13.18 -0.96
N LEU A 66 1.73 12.28 -1.88
CA LEU A 66 2.96 11.51 -1.77
C LEU A 66 4.22 12.39 -1.86
N VAL A 67 4.18 13.46 -2.65
CA VAL A 67 5.22 14.50 -2.66
C VAL A 67 5.33 15.16 -1.30
N SER A 68 4.21 15.55 -0.68
CA SER A 68 4.22 16.14 0.67
C SER A 68 4.75 15.19 1.76
N LEU A 69 4.65 13.87 1.53
CA LEU A 69 5.19 12.83 2.41
C LEU A 69 6.65 12.47 2.09
N GLY A 70 7.26 13.10 1.08
CA GLY A 70 8.63 12.80 0.66
C GLY A 70 8.81 11.44 0.01
N LEU A 71 7.74 10.79 -0.45
CA LEU A 71 7.76 9.44 -1.04
C LEU A 71 8.01 9.47 -2.55
N VAL A 72 7.56 10.51 -3.24
CA VAL A 72 7.71 10.65 -4.69
C VAL A 72 8.17 12.05 -5.07
N GLU A 73 8.78 12.15 -6.24
CA GLU A 73 9.12 13.40 -6.92
C GLU A 73 8.46 13.40 -8.30
N THR A 74 7.82 14.50 -8.65
CA THR A 74 7.21 14.68 -9.98
C THR A 74 7.04 16.17 -10.29
N GLU A 75 7.16 16.50 -11.57
CA GLU A 75 6.91 17.83 -12.13
C GLU A 75 5.83 17.74 -13.22
N PRO A 76 5.17 18.85 -13.58
CA PRO A 76 4.21 18.85 -14.68
C PRO A 76 4.78 18.18 -15.94
N TYR A 77 4.02 17.22 -16.48
CA TYR A 77 4.36 16.45 -17.69
C TYR A 77 5.60 15.54 -17.58
N GLN A 78 6.25 15.46 -16.41
CA GLN A 78 7.39 14.58 -16.19
C GLN A 78 6.96 13.20 -15.65
N PRO A 79 7.79 12.15 -15.87
CA PRO A 79 7.60 10.86 -15.21
C PRO A 79 7.69 10.98 -13.68
N VAL A 80 6.90 10.18 -12.99
CA VAL A 80 6.95 10.03 -11.53
C VAL A 80 8.21 9.27 -11.14
N ARG A 81 8.90 9.74 -10.10
CA ARG A 81 10.08 9.09 -9.52
C ARG A 81 9.82 8.77 -8.05
N LEU A 82 10.28 7.60 -7.60
CA LEU A 82 10.34 7.29 -6.18
C LEU A 82 11.56 7.98 -5.56
N THR A 83 11.37 8.57 -4.40
CA THR A 83 12.52 8.94 -3.55
C THR A 83 13.11 7.68 -2.91
N ARG A 84 14.23 7.82 -2.20
CA ARG A 84 14.77 6.73 -1.39
C ARG A 84 13.75 6.22 -0.34
N GLN A 85 12.95 7.12 0.23
CA GLN A 85 11.91 6.75 1.21
C GLN A 85 10.75 6.03 0.53
N GLY A 86 10.30 6.50 -0.63
CA GLY A 86 9.27 5.82 -1.42
C GLY A 86 9.69 4.43 -1.87
N LEU A 87 10.93 4.26 -2.30
CA LEU A 87 11.47 2.94 -2.69
C LEU A 87 11.53 1.98 -1.50
N ALA A 88 11.93 2.46 -0.32
CA ALA A 88 11.96 1.66 0.90
C ALA A 88 10.54 1.21 1.29
N LEU A 89 9.55 2.10 1.20
CA LEU A 89 8.15 1.78 1.46
C LEU A 89 7.60 0.75 0.47
N ALA A 90 7.87 0.93 -0.83
CA ALA A 90 7.47 -0.02 -1.87
C ALA A 90 8.07 -1.41 -1.63
N SER A 91 9.37 -1.48 -1.30
CA SER A 91 10.04 -2.75 -1.00
C SER A 91 9.49 -3.41 0.27
N GLN A 92 9.12 -2.62 1.28
CA GLN A 92 8.49 -3.14 2.48
C GLN A 92 7.09 -3.70 2.18
N SER A 93 6.28 -2.97 1.39
CA SER A 93 4.94 -3.40 0.98
C SER A 93 5.01 -4.71 0.21
N GLN A 94 5.85 -4.76 -0.83
CA GLN A 94 6.06 -5.95 -1.65
C GLN A 94 6.51 -7.17 -0.82
N LYS A 95 7.35 -6.96 0.21
CA LYS A 95 7.76 -8.04 1.11
C LYS A 95 6.61 -8.60 1.95
N ARG A 96 5.68 -7.73 2.40
CA ARG A 96 4.48 -8.18 3.12
C ARG A 96 3.55 -8.93 2.18
N HIS A 97 3.31 -8.39 0.99
CA HIS A 97 2.52 -9.03 -0.06
C HIS A 97 3.06 -10.45 -0.33
N GLN A 98 4.35 -10.58 -0.63
CA GLN A 98 4.98 -11.88 -0.88
C GLN A 98 4.84 -12.83 0.31
N THR A 99 4.99 -12.33 1.54
CA THR A 99 4.85 -13.17 2.74
C THR A 99 3.44 -13.75 2.86
N VAL A 100 2.41 -12.93 2.67
CA VAL A 100 1.02 -13.35 2.73
C VAL A 100 0.72 -14.33 1.59
N TYR A 101 1.13 -14.00 0.36
CA TYR A 101 0.97 -14.87 -0.80
C TYR A 101 1.58 -16.26 -0.57
N GLU A 102 2.86 -16.33 -0.19
CA GLU A 102 3.54 -17.60 0.03
C GLU A 102 2.91 -18.43 1.14
N PHE A 103 2.38 -17.77 2.17
CA PHE A 103 1.64 -18.43 3.23
C PHE A 103 0.33 -19.04 2.72
N LEU A 104 -0.45 -18.32 1.93
CA LEU A 104 -1.67 -18.84 1.32
C LEU A 104 -1.38 -20.04 0.40
N ILE A 105 -0.30 -19.97 -0.39
CA ILE A 105 0.17 -21.09 -1.20
C ILE A 105 0.53 -22.30 -0.31
N ALA A 106 1.28 -22.08 0.78
CA ALA A 106 1.65 -23.14 1.71
C ALA A 106 0.44 -23.78 2.42
N LEU A 107 -0.65 -23.03 2.57
CA LEU A 107 -1.95 -23.51 3.05
C LEU A 107 -2.71 -24.38 2.03
N GLY A 108 -2.26 -24.42 0.78
CA GLY A 108 -2.93 -25.14 -0.31
C GLY A 108 -3.95 -24.30 -1.08
N VAL A 109 -3.96 -22.98 -0.90
CA VAL A 109 -4.80 -22.08 -1.70
C VAL A 109 -4.26 -22.02 -3.14
N SER A 110 -5.16 -22.02 -4.13
CA SER A 110 -4.75 -21.94 -5.53
C SER A 110 -4.00 -20.64 -5.81
N ALA A 111 -3.01 -20.66 -6.72
CA ALA A 111 -2.20 -19.47 -7.03
C ALA A 111 -3.04 -18.26 -7.49
N LYS A 112 -4.14 -18.51 -8.22
CA LYS A 112 -5.07 -17.46 -8.65
C LYS A 112 -5.78 -16.83 -7.46
N THR A 113 -6.32 -17.66 -6.56
CA THR A 113 -7.02 -17.19 -5.37
C THR A 113 -6.05 -16.49 -4.41
N ALA A 114 -4.87 -17.07 -4.17
CA ALA A 114 -3.85 -16.47 -3.32
C ALA A 114 -3.41 -15.10 -3.82
N ALA A 115 -3.26 -14.89 -5.13
CA ALA A 115 -2.93 -13.58 -5.70
C ALA A 115 -4.03 -12.54 -5.42
N ILE A 116 -5.30 -12.92 -5.58
CA ILE A 116 -6.44 -12.02 -5.33
C ILE A 116 -6.60 -11.74 -3.83
N ASP A 117 -6.52 -12.77 -3.00
CA ASP A 117 -6.75 -12.66 -1.56
C ASP A 117 -5.59 -11.96 -0.85
N THR A 118 -4.38 -12.04 -1.40
CA THR A 118 -3.23 -11.31 -0.84
C THR A 118 -3.51 -9.82 -0.89
N GLU A 119 -4.01 -9.30 -2.02
CA GLU A 119 -4.37 -7.90 -2.21
C GLU A 119 -5.46 -7.48 -1.20
N GLY A 120 -5.10 -6.59 -0.29
CA GLY A 120 -5.91 -6.13 0.84
C GLY A 120 -5.55 -6.78 2.17
N ILE A 121 -5.16 -8.07 2.20
CA ILE A 121 -4.77 -8.73 3.46
C ILE A 121 -3.45 -8.15 3.97
N GLU A 122 -2.49 -7.89 3.09
CA GLU A 122 -1.15 -7.42 3.45
C GLU A 122 -1.13 -6.07 4.17
N HIS A 123 -2.14 -5.21 3.97
CA HIS A 123 -2.28 -3.92 4.67
C HIS A 123 -2.85 -4.03 6.08
N HIS A 124 -3.56 -5.12 6.38
CA HIS A 124 -4.26 -5.31 7.65
C HIS A 124 -3.61 -6.35 8.58
N VAL A 125 -2.62 -7.10 8.08
CA VAL A 125 -1.91 -8.09 8.88
C VAL A 125 -0.91 -7.41 9.82
N SER A 126 -1.02 -7.71 11.12
CA SER A 126 -0.10 -7.21 12.12
C SER A 126 1.33 -7.76 11.93
N PRO A 127 2.38 -7.07 12.39
CA PRO A 127 3.76 -7.58 12.30
C PRO A 127 3.96 -8.94 12.97
N GLU A 128 3.24 -9.21 14.07
CA GLU A 128 3.30 -10.51 14.74
C GLU A 128 2.70 -11.61 13.87
N THR A 129 1.51 -11.39 13.33
CA THR A 129 0.83 -12.34 12.43
C THR A 129 1.67 -12.59 11.18
N LEU A 130 2.24 -11.54 10.59
CA LEU A 130 3.11 -11.66 9.41
C LEU A 130 4.34 -12.52 9.71
N LYS A 131 4.94 -12.38 10.89
CA LYS A 131 6.05 -13.23 11.32
C LYS A 131 5.63 -14.69 11.45
N ARG A 132 4.42 -14.97 11.96
CA ARG A 132 3.88 -16.34 12.03
C ARG A 132 3.67 -16.94 10.64
N PHE A 133 3.23 -16.15 9.67
CA PHE A 133 3.11 -16.58 8.27
C PHE A 133 4.48 -17.02 7.73
N GLN A 134 5.53 -16.20 7.91
CA GLN A 134 6.90 -16.53 7.48
C GLN A 134 7.42 -17.80 8.14
N ASP A 135 7.22 -17.95 9.44
CA ASP A 135 7.67 -19.12 10.21
C ASP A 135 6.95 -20.40 9.77
N PHE A 136 5.65 -20.32 9.48
CA PHE A 136 4.86 -21.44 8.98
C PHE A 136 5.33 -21.86 7.59
N THR A 137 5.40 -20.91 6.64
CA THR A 137 5.83 -21.15 5.26
C THR A 137 7.24 -21.75 5.18
N ARG A 138 8.16 -21.32 6.05
CA ARG A 138 9.51 -21.89 6.10
C ARG A 138 9.48 -23.36 6.52
N ARG A 139 8.73 -23.70 7.58
CA ARG A 139 8.62 -25.08 8.08
C ARG A 139 8.00 -26.03 7.06
N THR A 140 7.02 -25.58 6.29
CA THR A 140 6.37 -26.42 5.27
C THR A 140 7.20 -26.59 4.00
N ARG A 141 8.14 -25.67 3.71
CA ARG A 141 9.11 -25.83 2.62
C ARG A 141 10.25 -26.79 2.96
N ASP A 142 10.63 -26.85 4.24
CA ASP A 142 11.74 -27.67 4.74
C ASP A 142 11.33 -29.10 5.16
N ALA A 143 10.03 -29.43 5.11
CA ALA A 143 9.45 -30.72 5.49
C ALA A 143 9.14 -31.59 4.26
#